data_AF-A0A160DVY9-F1
#
_entry.id   AF-A0A160DVY9-F1
#
_cell.length_a   1.000
_cell.length_b   1.000
_cell.length_c   1.000
_cell.angle_alpha   90.00
_cell.angle_beta   90.00
_cell.angle_gamma   90.00
#
_symmetry.space_group_name_H-M   'P 1'
#
loop_
_entity.id
_entity.type
_entity.pdbx_description
1 polymer ?
#
loop_
_entity_poly.entity_id
_entity_poly.type
_entity_poly.pdbx_seq_one_letter_code
_entity_poly.pdbx_strand_id
1 'polypeptide(L)' 'MQSPCIGLCLLDRDGRCEGCLRTGAEIAGWLSMTPAEREHLMAVVLPQREKERP' A
#
# COMPACT_ATOMS: atom_id res chain seq x y z
N MET A 1 6.79 -10.71 9.49
CA MET A 1 6.20 -9.39 9.16
C MET A 1 5.53 -9.52 7.80
N GLN A 2 4.20 -9.50 7.73
CA GLN A 2 3.49 -9.54 6.45
C GLN A 2 3.61 -8.16 5.78
N SER A 3 3.70 -8.14 4.44
CA SER A 3 3.81 -6.93 3.62
C SER A 3 3.09 -7.17 2.29
N PRO A 4 2.35 -6.17 1.76
CA PRO A 4 1.71 -6.28 0.46
C PRO A 4 2.67 -6.03 -0.71
N CYS A 5 3.96 -5.78 -0.44
CA CYS A 5 4.95 -5.47 -1.47
C CYS A 5 5.27 -6.69 -2.34
N ILE A 6 5.17 -6.53 -3.66
CA ILE A 6 5.52 -7.57 -4.65
C ILE A 6 6.90 -7.36 -5.30
N GLY A 7 7.69 -6.41 -4.80
CA GLY A 7 9.01 -6.07 -5.37
C GLY A 7 8.98 -5.06 -6.53
N LEU A 8 7.80 -4.57 -6.92
CA LEU A 8 7.67 -3.46 -7.86
C LEU A 8 7.70 -2.13 -7.10
N CYS A 9 8.59 -1.22 -7.50
CA CYS A 9 8.72 0.12 -6.91
C CYS A 9 8.52 1.20 -7.97
N LEU A 10 7.35 1.20 -8.59
CA LEU A 10 6.92 2.21 -9.57
C LEU A 10 5.63 2.87 -9.08
N LEU A 11 5.60 4.20 -9.03
CA LEU A 11 4.42 4.97 -8.66
C LEU A 11 3.68 5.42 -9.92
N ASP A 12 2.36 5.31 -9.90
CA ASP A 12 1.47 5.83 -10.92
C ASP A 12 1.32 7.37 -10.81
N ARG A 13 0.48 7.94 -11.69
CA ARG A 13 0.18 9.38 -11.70
C ARG A 13 -0.55 9.87 -10.45
N ASP A 14 -1.23 8.98 -9.74
CA ASP A 14 -1.95 9.28 -8.50
C ASP A 14 -1.05 9.11 -7.26
N GLY A 15 0.23 8.79 -7.47
CA GLY A 15 1.24 8.65 -6.42
C GLY A 15 1.14 7.33 -5.64
N ARG A 16 0.47 6.31 -6.20
CA ARG A 16 0.34 4.96 -5.62
C ARG A 16 1.24 3.98 -6.35
N CYS A 17 1.80 3.03 -5.62
CA CYS A 17 2.61 1.96 -6.20
C CYS A 17 1.77 1.07 -7.10
N GLU A 18 2.15 0.87 -8.35
CA GLU A 18 1.40 0.03 -9.30
C GLU A 18 1.28 -1.44 -8.84
N GLY A 19 2.24 -1.91 -8.02
CA GLY A 19 2.25 -3.28 -7.52
C GLY A 19 1.48 -3.49 -6.21
N CYS A 20 1.72 -2.64 -5.21
CA CYS A 20 1.14 -2.82 -3.87
C CYS A 20 0.12 -1.76 -3.46
N LEU A 21 -0.18 -0.80 -4.34
CA LEU A 21 -1.17 0.28 -4.18
C LEU A 21 -0.95 1.20 -2.97
N ARG A 22 0.21 1.07 -2.30
CA ARG A 22 0.64 1.97 -1.23
C ARG A 22 1.15 3.28 -1.80
N THR A 23 0.90 4.37 -1.11
CA THR A 23 1.51 5.67 -1.43
C THR A 23 2.99 5.70 -1.01
N GLY A 24 3.75 6.67 -1.54
CA GLY A 24 5.14 6.89 -1.09
C GLY A 24 5.27 7.09 0.43
N ALA A 25 4.31 7.80 1.05
CA ALA A 25 4.29 8.03 2.49
C ALA A 25 4.06 6.73 3.28
N GLU A 26 3.13 5.88 2.83
CA GLU A 26 2.87 4.58 3.45
C GLU A 26 4.06 3.62 3.29
N ILE A 27 4.79 3.70 2.19
CA ILE A 27 6.02 2.93 1.97
C ILE A 27 7.11 3.40 2.95
N ALA A 28 7.34 4.71 3.05
CA ALA A 28 8.35 5.28 3.95
C ALA A 28 8.02 5.02 5.43
N GLY A 29 6.74 5.09 5.80
CA GLY A 29 6.26 4.89 7.17
C GLY A 29 6.02 3.43 7.58
N TRP A 30 6.22 2.46 6.69
CA TRP A 30 5.77 1.07 6.89
C TRP A 30 6.30 0.41 8.18
N LEU A 31 7.57 0.64 8.50
CA LEU A 31 8.21 0.09 9.70
C LEU A 31 7.72 0.75 10.98
N SER A 32 7.30 2.01 10.90
CA SER A 32 6.78 2.80 12.02
C SER A 32 5.30 2.54 12.30
N MET A 33 4.55 1.98 11.35
CA MET A 33 3.15 1.60 11.56
C MET A 33 3.03 0.53 12.65
N THR A 34 1.95 0.61 13.42
CA THR A 34 1.50 -0.44 14.32
C THR A 34 1.02 -1.66 13.53
N PRO A 35 0.95 -2.86 14.16
CA PRO A 35 0.35 -4.03 13.53
C PRO A 35 -1.09 -3.77 13.05
N ALA A 36 -1.90 -3.07 13.83
CA ALA A 36 -3.30 -2.75 13.50
C ALA A 36 -3.40 -1.82 12.28
N GLU A 37 -2.54 -0.82 12.15
CA GLU A 37 -2.51 0.06 10.97
C GLU A 37 -2.12 -0.72 9.72
N ARG A 38 -1.13 -1.61 9.81
CA ARG A 38 -0.73 -2.47 8.68
C ARG A 38 -1.86 -3.40 8.26
N GLU A 39 -2.54 -4.01 9.23
CA GLU A 39 -3.67 -4.90 8.98
C GLU A 39 -4.83 -4.15 8.32
N HIS A 40 -5.21 -2.97 8.86
CA HIS A 40 -6.24 -2.14 8.26
C HIS A 40 -5.88 -1.70 6.84
N LEU A 41 -4.64 -1.27 6.62
CA LEU A 41 -4.18 -0.90 5.28
C LEU A 41 -4.33 -2.08 4.31
N MET A 42 -3.82 -3.26 4.69
CA MET A 42 -3.86 -4.46 3.85
C MET A 42 -5.25 -5.02 3.61
N ALA A 43 -6.12 -5.02 4.62
CA ALA A 43 -7.43 -5.69 4.56
C ALA A 43 -8.55 -4.79 4.06
N VAL A 44 -8.44 -3.47 4.22
CA VAL A 44 -9.52 -2.52 3.91
C VAL A 44 -9.11 -1.54 2.83
N VAL A 45 -7.99 -0.84 3.02
CA VAL A 45 -7.62 0.29 2.16
C VAL A 45 -7.14 -0.19 0.79
N LEU A 46 -6.15 -1.09 0.73
CA LEU A 46 -5.57 -1.54 -0.54
C LEU A 46 -6.61 -2.25 -1.44
N PRO A 47 -7.49 -3.13 -0.93
CA PRO A 47 -8.55 -3.74 -1.75
C PRO A 47 -9.56 -2.72 -2.28
N GLN A 48 -9.84 -1.64 -1.55
CA GLN A 48 -10.70 -0.56 -2.06
C GLN A 48 -10.01 0.19 -3.21
N ARG A 49 -8.73 0.53 -3.05
CA ARG A 49 -7.95 1.19 -4.11
C ARG A 49 -7.85 0.37 -5.39
N GLU A 50 -7.79 -0.97 -5.25
CA GLU A 50 -7.80 -1.87 -6.39
C GLU A 50 -9.12 -1.81 -7.16
N LYS A 51 -10.26 -1.75 -6.46
CA LYS A 51 -11.59 -1.60 -7.07
C LYS A 51 -11.80 -0.26 -7.75
N GLU A 52 -11.12 0.78 -7.27
CA GLU A 52 -11.15 2.13 -7.85
C GLU A 52 -10.29 2.24 -9.11
N ARG A 53 -9.43 1.26 -9.39
CA ARG A 53 -8.52 1.30 -10.54
C ARG A 53 -9.33 1.14 -11.84
N PRO A 54 -9.17 2.04 -12.82
CA PRO A 54 -9.89 1.99 -14.10
C PRO A 54 -9.45 0.81 -14.98
#